data_AF-A0A8T7GNG8-F1
#
_entry.id   AF-A0A8T7GNG8-F1
#
_cell.length_a   1.000
_cell.length_b   1.000
_cell.length_c   1.000
_cell.angle_alpha   90.00
_cell.angle_beta   90.00
_cell.angle_gamma   90.00
#
_symmetry.space_group_name_H-M   'P 1'
#
loop_
_entity.id
_entity.type
_entity.pdbx_description
1 polymer ?
#
loop_
_entity_poly.entity_id
_entity_poly.type
_entity_poly.pdbx_seq_one_letter_code
_entity_poly.pdbx_strand_id
1 'polypeptide(L)'
;MPPWGSRGAGMLRRGLYVASLDERLIPFLETLYRGLSVAGASYRVSCRGGRCTAAIEGAEPRLLEAVLEAPGLVVGECSLSTGCPEPGGILPPPPAPVPPRPRGLPRRGFRLGVAGPRGVEARLDPETLKRHLAVVGSTGAGKSHTAARIAACSARTGYAVYVIDWHGEYRGLLSSLGVEAREETPPAPMAGGGLSLEDSISIAEEVLDLSPQQALLLTALLAAKMLDEAEAVRALSSIYSETTAAAAPARGSIERIAAIIRDAADAHDLFRAALEAYRLRMSQAPPKGETEVWAALLRRLGMIGLDPSTGRYFTLEPQGQTEPRPGTVTIIAAHRVPGGTRRKLYTLYTIAAIHIAAARTGTPTLIVVDEAHNIARTRTLEHILSDARKMNTAITLVLHTPRLLTPQAAANINTWIIHRVTSRDDIRALEAVLPSDYAELLPRLPQGAAVYTTPEAQEPAVLRVYGAAAPC
;
A
#
# COMPACT_ATOMS: atom_id res chain seq x y z
N MET A 1 3.34 -55.64 -22.69
CA MET A 1 2.70 -55.84 -24.01
C MET A 1 1.32 -55.16 -24.00
N PRO A 2 0.87 -54.60 -25.14
CA PRO A 2 0.00 -53.40 -25.30
C PRO A 2 -1.45 -53.79 -25.75
N PRO A 3 -2.43 -52.91 -26.20
CA PRO A 3 -2.40 -51.90 -27.31
C PRO A 3 -3.06 -50.52 -26.99
N TRP A 4 -2.60 -49.38 -27.54
CA TRP A 4 -2.99 -48.72 -28.82
C TRP A 4 -4.49 -48.49 -29.08
N GLY A 5 -4.92 -47.21 -29.13
CA GLY A 5 -5.86 -46.74 -30.16
C GLY A 5 -7.15 -46.03 -29.72
N SER A 6 -7.11 -44.74 -29.39
CA SER A 6 -7.93 -43.74 -30.09
C SER A 6 -7.43 -42.32 -29.76
N ARG A 7 -7.30 -41.53 -30.83
CA ARG A 7 -6.67 -40.21 -30.86
C ARG A 7 -7.54 -39.22 -30.07
N GLY A 8 -7.01 -38.71 -28.95
CA GLY A 8 -7.57 -37.53 -28.30
C GLY A 8 -7.57 -36.38 -29.29
N ALA A 9 -8.78 -35.92 -29.62
CA ALA A 9 -9.04 -34.83 -30.55
C ALA A 9 -8.07 -33.67 -30.28
N GLY A 10 -7.24 -33.37 -31.27
CA GLY A 10 -6.51 -32.11 -31.30
C GLY A 10 -7.55 -31.00 -31.16
N MET A 11 -7.45 -30.24 -30.08
CA MET A 11 -8.25 -29.05 -29.86
C MET A 11 -7.87 -28.08 -30.97
N LEU A 12 -8.57 -28.16 -32.10
CA LEU A 12 -8.47 -27.25 -33.24
C LEU A 12 -8.75 -25.86 -32.66
N ARG A 13 -7.69 -25.08 -32.44
CA ARG A 13 -7.83 -23.65 -32.18
C ARG A 13 -8.38 -23.03 -33.47
N ARG A 14 -9.71 -22.95 -33.55
CA ARG A 14 -10.42 -22.28 -34.64
C ARG A 14 -10.16 -20.77 -34.49
N GLY A 15 -9.61 -20.17 -35.53
CA GLY A 15 -9.51 -18.72 -35.66
C GLY A 15 -10.50 -18.23 -36.70
N LEU A 16 -11.05 -17.04 -36.49
CA LEU A 16 -11.77 -16.30 -37.53
C LEU A 16 -10.79 -15.34 -38.20
N TYR A 17 -10.83 -15.27 -39.53
CA TYR A 17 -10.19 -14.20 -40.30
C TYR A 17 -11.26 -13.37 -41.03
N VAL A 18 -11.00 -12.07 -41.13
CA VAL A 18 -11.85 -11.15 -41.89
C VAL A 18 -11.33 -11.12 -43.34
N ALA A 19 -12.20 -11.43 -44.29
CA ALA A 19 -11.88 -11.57 -45.71
C ALA A 19 -12.24 -10.32 -46.54
N SER A 20 -13.00 -9.38 -45.98
CA SER A 20 -13.18 -8.01 -46.50
C SER A 20 -13.86 -7.15 -45.43
N LEU A 21 -13.57 -5.84 -45.42
CA LEU A 21 -14.27 -4.85 -44.60
C LEU A 21 -15.01 -3.86 -45.51
N ASP A 22 -16.33 -3.82 -45.41
CA ASP A 22 -17.15 -2.81 -46.07
C ASP A 22 -16.98 -1.45 -45.37
N GLU A 23 -16.76 -0.36 -46.10
CA GLU A 23 -16.63 0.99 -45.54
C GLU A 23 -17.89 1.42 -44.74
N ARG A 24 -19.05 0.85 -45.06
CA ARG A 24 -20.30 1.05 -44.31
C ARG A 24 -20.26 0.49 -42.87
N LEU A 25 -19.30 -0.37 -42.57
CA LEU A 25 -19.12 -1.01 -41.27
C LEU A 25 -18.26 -0.17 -40.31
N ILE A 26 -17.51 0.82 -40.83
CA ILE A 26 -16.63 1.70 -40.03
C ILE A 26 -17.35 2.34 -38.83
N PRO A 27 -18.58 2.89 -38.96
CA PRO A 27 -19.30 3.47 -37.82
C PRO A 27 -19.71 2.46 -36.74
N PHE A 28 -19.73 1.16 -37.06
CA PHE A 28 -20.20 0.09 -36.18
C PHE A 28 -19.06 -0.69 -35.52
N LEU A 29 -17.80 -0.41 -35.90
CA LEU A 29 -16.61 -1.09 -35.39
C LEU A 29 -16.47 -0.96 -33.86
N GLU A 30 -16.78 0.20 -33.28
CA GLU A 30 -16.73 0.38 -31.82
C GLU A 30 -17.69 -0.56 -31.09
N THR A 31 -18.92 -0.70 -31.60
CA THR A 31 -19.93 -1.60 -31.05
C THR A 31 -19.50 -3.07 -31.18
N LEU A 32 -18.93 -3.43 -32.33
CA LEU A 32 -18.37 -4.76 -32.58
C LEU A 32 -17.25 -5.09 -31.58
N TYR A 33 -16.25 -4.21 -31.41
CA TYR A 33 -15.15 -4.44 -30.47
C TYR A 33 -15.60 -4.47 -29.02
N ARG A 34 -16.60 -3.65 -28.64
CA ARG A 34 -17.20 -3.70 -27.30
C ARG A 34 -17.86 -5.05 -27.05
N GLY A 35 -18.65 -5.55 -28.00
CA GLY A 35 -19.27 -6.88 -27.93
C GLY A 35 -18.24 -8.00 -27.80
N LEU A 36 -17.18 -7.96 -28.62
CA LEU A 36 -16.07 -8.92 -28.57
C LEU A 36 -15.32 -8.89 -27.22
N SER A 37 -15.09 -7.70 -26.65
CA SER A 37 -14.43 -7.55 -25.35
C SER A 37 -15.26 -8.13 -24.20
N VAL A 38 -16.58 -7.89 -24.19
CA VAL A 38 -17.51 -8.49 -23.22
C VAL A 38 -17.55 -10.01 -23.33
N ALA A 39 -17.40 -10.53 -24.55
CA ALA A 39 -17.32 -11.96 -24.84
C ALA A 39 -15.99 -12.64 -24.47
N GLY A 40 -15.04 -11.91 -23.89
CA GLY A 40 -13.71 -12.43 -23.55
C GLY A 40 -12.79 -12.66 -24.76
N ALA A 41 -13.14 -12.13 -25.93
CA ALA A 41 -12.34 -12.27 -27.13
C ALA A 41 -11.13 -11.32 -27.13
N SER A 42 -10.02 -11.76 -27.71
CA SER A 42 -8.79 -10.99 -27.85
C SER A 42 -8.41 -10.88 -29.32
N TYR A 43 -7.96 -9.69 -29.72
CA TYR A 43 -7.55 -9.39 -31.09
C TYR A 43 -6.02 -9.53 -31.21
N ARG A 44 -5.55 -10.28 -32.22
CA ARG A 44 -4.13 -10.51 -32.50
C ARG A 44 -3.80 -10.11 -33.93
N VAL A 45 -2.76 -9.30 -34.11
CA VAL A 45 -2.14 -9.02 -35.42
C VAL A 45 -0.81 -9.76 -35.50
N SER A 46 -0.55 -10.43 -36.62
CA SER A 46 0.72 -11.09 -36.91
C SER A 46 1.23 -10.60 -38.25
N CYS A 47 2.46 -10.08 -38.30
CA CYS A 47 3.08 -9.62 -39.55
C CYS A 47 4.33 -10.47 -39.84
N ARG A 48 4.40 -11.09 -41.02
CA ARG A 48 5.54 -11.91 -41.46
C ARG A 48 5.83 -11.67 -42.94
N GLY A 49 7.07 -11.27 -43.26
CA GLY A 49 7.50 -11.05 -44.65
C GLY A 49 6.71 -9.98 -45.40
N GLY A 50 6.37 -8.87 -44.74
CA GLY A 50 5.61 -7.76 -45.35
C GLY A 50 4.09 -7.99 -45.46
N ARG A 51 3.58 -9.15 -45.02
CA ARG A 51 2.15 -9.46 -44.95
C ARG A 51 1.68 -9.50 -43.51
N CYS A 52 0.56 -8.83 -43.22
CA CYS A 52 -0.05 -8.78 -41.90
C CYS A 52 -1.42 -9.47 -41.92
N THR A 53 -1.68 -10.29 -40.90
CA THR A 53 -2.96 -10.96 -40.69
C THR A 53 -3.53 -10.57 -39.33
N ALA A 54 -4.85 -10.46 -39.24
CA ALA A 54 -5.57 -10.17 -38.00
C ALA A 54 -6.51 -11.33 -37.66
N ALA A 55 -6.56 -11.71 -36.39
CA ALA A 55 -7.40 -12.79 -35.89
C ALA A 55 -8.06 -12.41 -34.56
N ILE A 56 -9.25 -12.95 -34.32
CA ILE A 56 -9.97 -12.86 -33.05
C ILE A 56 -9.90 -14.24 -32.38
N GLU A 57 -9.45 -14.29 -31.12
CA GLU A 57 -9.28 -15.52 -30.35
C GLU A 57 -10.08 -15.47 -29.03
N GLY A 58 -10.65 -16.60 -28.60
CA GLY A 58 -11.16 -16.75 -27.23
C GLY A 58 -12.61 -16.34 -26.98
N ALA A 59 -13.44 -16.19 -28.02
CA ALA A 59 -14.87 -15.92 -27.86
C ALA A 59 -15.67 -17.20 -27.54
N GLU A 60 -16.76 -17.08 -26.76
CA GLU A 60 -17.74 -18.15 -26.62
C GLU A 60 -18.40 -18.48 -27.98
N PRO A 61 -18.65 -19.77 -28.32
CA PRO A 61 -19.17 -20.19 -29.62
C PRO A 61 -20.46 -19.50 -30.07
N ARG A 62 -21.38 -19.21 -29.13
CA ARG A 62 -22.67 -18.54 -29.42
C ARG A 62 -22.52 -17.07 -29.78
N LEU A 63 -21.51 -16.40 -29.23
CA LEU A 63 -21.18 -15.01 -29.55
C LEU A 63 -20.43 -14.90 -30.88
N LEU A 64 -19.71 -15.96 -31.25
CA LEU A 64 -19.11 -16.12 -32.57
C LEU A 64 -20.18 -16.12 -33.67
N GLU A 65 -21.28 -16.85 -33.47
CA GLU A 65 -22.43 -16.89 -34.40
C GLU A 65 -23.05 -15.50 -34.58
N ALA A 66 -23.22 -14.73 -33.50
CA ALA A 66 -23.76 -13.37 -33.58
C ALA A 66 -22.85 -12.39 -34.37
N VAL A 67 -21.53 -12.61 -34.34
CA VAL A 67 -20.56 -11.83 -35.13
C VAL A 67 -20.58 -12.24 -36.61
N LEU A 68 -20.85 -13.52 -36.90
CA LEU A 68 -20.99 -14.06 -38.26
C LEU A 68 -22.26 -13.56 -38.96
N GLU A 69 -23.29 -13.19 -38.20
CA GLU A 69 -24.53 -12.62 -38.73
C GLU A 69 -24.47 -11.09 -38.94
N ALA A 70 -23.34 -10.44 -38.61
CA ALA A 70 -23.18 -9.00 -38.78
C ALA A 70 -23.15 -8.61 -40.27
N PRO A 71 -24.03 -7.69 -40.73
CA PRO A 71 -24.09 -7.29 -42.13
C PRO A 71 -22.75 -6.72 -42.61
N GLY A 72 -22.19 -7.29 -43.68
CA GLY A 72 -20.98 -6.77 -44.34
C GLY A 72 -19.64 -7.28 -43.79
N LEU A 73 -19.64 -8.16 -42.79
CA LEU A 73 -18.43 -8.82 -42.30
C LEU A 73 -18.30 -10.21 -42.97
N VAL A 74 -17.37 -10.37 -43.91
CA VAL A 74 -17.09 -11.70 -44.49
C VAL A 74 -16.05 -12.38 -43.62
N VAL A 75 -16.46 -13.43 -42.93
CA VAL A 75 -15.61 -14.16 -41.97
C VAL A 75 -15.44 -15.60 -42.42
N GLY A 76 -14.20 -16.09 -42.41
CA GLY A 76 -13.90 -17.50 -42.67
C GLY A 76 -13.34 -18.20 -41.43
N GLU A 77 -13.60 -19.50 -41.31
CA GLU A 77 -12.91 -20.36 -40.34
C GLU A 77 -11.53 -20.75 -40.87
N CYS A 78 -10.50 -20.68 -40.03
CA CYS A 78 -9.21 -21.28 -40.35
C CYS A 78 -8.57 -22.00 -39.16
N SER A 79 -7.68 -22.94 -39.49
CA SER A 79 -6.85 -23.64 -38.52
C SER A 79 -5.52 -22.90 -38.37
N LEU A 80 -5.22 -22.47 -37.14
CA LEU A 80 -3.99 -21.77 -36.81
C LEU A 80 -2.72 -22.62 -37.00
N SER A 81 -2.85 -23.95 -37.17
CA SER A 81 -1.73 -24.85 -37.42
C SER A 81 -1.32 -24.97 -38.89
N THR A 82 -2.24 -24.71 -39.84
CA THR A 82 -2.01 -24.87 -41.29
C THR A 82 -1.98 -23.55 -42.06
N GLY A 83 -2.22 -22.43 -41.37
CA GLY A 83 -2.30 -21.10 -41.98
C GLY A 83 -3.68 -20.79 -42.54
N CYS A 84 -4.02 -19.50 -42.61
CA CYS A 84 -5.26 -18.99 -43.17
C CYS A 84 -5.01 -18.51 -44.62
N PRO A 85 -5.99 -18.61 -45.54
CA PRO A 85 -5.86 -18.11 -46.91
C PRO A 85 -5.61 -16.59 -46.95
N GLU A 86 -5.18 -16.07 -48.11
CA GLU A 86 -4.83 -14.64 -48.24
C GLU A 86 -6.00 -13.74 -47.83
N PRO A 87 -5.82 -12.84 -46.85
CA PRO A 87 -6.92 -12.00 -46.37
C PRO A 87 -7.25 -10.92 -47.38
N GLY A 88 -8.54 -10.73 -47.67
CA GLY A 88 -9.00 -9.44 -48.16
C GLY A 88 -9.17 -8.48 -46.97
N GLY A 89 -8.31 -7.49 -46.89
CA GLY A 89 -8.37 -6.44 -45.86
C GLY A 89 -7.97 -6.91 -44.44
N ILE A 90 -7.33 -6.01 -43.71
CA ILE A 90 -7.06 -6.18 -42.28
C ILE A 90 -8.16 -5.44 -41.54
N LEU A 91 -8.97 -6.14 -40.74
CA LEU A 91 -9.86 -5.47 -39.77
C LEU A 91 -8.97 -4.59 -38.89
N PRO A 92 -9.13 -3.26 -38.85
CA PRO A 92 -8.24 -2.40 -38.07
C PRO A 92 -8.22 -2.86 -36.60
N PRO A 93 -7.11 -2.70 -35.86
CA PRO A 93 -7.15 -2.91 -34.42
C PRO A 93 -8.19 -1.94 -33.81
N PRO A 94 -8.88 -2.33 -32.72
CA PRO A 94 -9.70 -1.37 -31.99
C PRO A 94 -8.84 -0.12 -31.70
N PRO A 95 -9.38 1.09 -31.91
CA PRO A 95 -8.64 2.30 -31.55
C PRO A 95 -8.18 2.15 -30.10
N ALA A 96 -6.91 2.48 -29.84
CA ALA A 96 -6.44 2.56 -28.47
C ALA A 96 -7.44 3.47 -27.74
N PRO A 97 -8.03 3.03 -26.61
CA PRO A 97 -9.09 3.78 -25.98
C PRO A 97 -8.57 5.19 -25.73
N VAL A 98 -9.17 6.16 -26.43
CA VAL A 98 -8.72 7.53 -26.39
C VAL A 98 -9.13 8.03 -25.01
N PRO A 99 -8.18 8.41 -24.14
CA PRO A 99 -8.54 8.89 -22.82
C PRO A 99 -9.49 10.08 -22.97
N PRO A 100 -10.55 10.16 -22.15
CA PRO A 100 -11.49 11.27 -22.24
C PRO A 100 -10.77 12.61 -22.09
N ARG A 101 -11.37 13.66 -22.63
CA ARG A 101 -10.75 14.99 -22.56
C ARG A 101 -10.72 15.45 -21.11
N PRO A 102 -9.54 15.81 -20.56
CA PRO A 102 -9.47 16.28 -19.18
C PRO A 102 -10.27 17.56 -19.01
N ARG A 103 -11.15 17.61 -18.00
CA ARG A 103 -11.96 18.77 -17.65
C ARG A 103 -11.76 19.15 -16.18
N GLY A 104 -11.65 20.45 -15.93
CA GLY A 104 -11.58 20.99 -14.57
C GLY A 104 -10.30 20.65 -13.79
N LEU A 105 -9.19 20.30 -14.45
CA LEU A 105 -7.94 20.02 -13.73
C LEU A 105 -7.47 21.20 -12.85
N PRO A 106 -6.87 20.92 -11.68
CA PRO A 106 -6.33 21.96 -10.81
C PRO A 106 -5.33 22.88 -11.55
N ARG A 107 -5.48 24.19 -11.33
CA ARG A 107 -4.60 25.22 -11.91
C ARG A 107 -3.49 25.69 -10.98
N ARG A 108 -3.58 25.34 -9.70
CA ARG A 108 -2.64 25.73 -8.64
C ARG A 108 -1.82 24.54 -8.18
N GLY A 109 -0.74 24.84 -7.46
CA GLY A 109 0.18 23.83 -6.95
C GLY A 109 1.24 23.39 -7.94
N PHE A 110 1.98 22.34 -7.56
CA PHE A 110 3.15 21.90 -8.31
C PHE A 110 2.77 21.00 -9.47
N ARG A 111 3.60 21.02 -10.50
CA ARG A 111 3.36 20.29 -11.74
C ARG A 111 3.55 18.79 -11.55
N LEU A 112 2.48 18.02 -11.73
CA LEU A 112 2.52 16.56 -11.61
C LEU A 112 2.81 15.90 -12.96
N GLY A 113 2.16 16.36 -14.02
CA GLY A 113 2.27 15.77 -15.35
C GLY A 113 1.50 16.52 -16.42
N VAL A 114 1.35 15.86 -17.56
CA VAL A 114 0.67 16.40 -18.74
C VAL A 114 -0.44 15.46 -19.17
N ALA A 115 -1.65 15.98 -19.34
CA ALA A 115 -2.86 15.26 -19.69
C ALA A 115 -3.28 15.49 -21.15
N GLY A 116 -3.67 14.40 -21.81
CA GLY A 116 -4.24 14.40 -23.15
C GLY A 116 -3.29 14.84 -24.27
N PRO A 117 -3.73 14.73 -25.54
CA PRO A 117 -2.88 14.95 -26.72
C PRO A 117 -2.41 16.40 -26.90
N ARG A 118 -3.18 17.37 -26.40
CA ARG A 118 -2.86 18.81 -26.49
C ARG A 118 -1.96 19.31 -25.36
N GLY A 119 -1.60 18.42 -24.43
CA GLY A 119 -0.69 18.71 -23.36
C GLY A 119 -1.23 19.66 -22.28
N VAL A 120 -2.41 19.36 -21.72
CA VAL A 120 -2.95 20.13 -20.59
C VAL A 120 -2.15 19.82 -19.34
N GLU A 121 -1.61 20.84 -18.67
CA GLU A 121 -0.83 20.64 -17.46
C GLU A 121 -1.72 20.21 -16.28
N ALA A 122 -1.35 19.10 -15.64
CA ALA A 122 -1.97 18.63 -14.40
C ALA A 122 -1.09 19.01 -13.22
N ARG A 123 -1.71 19.60 -12.20
CA ARG A 123 -1.05 20.08 -10.98
C ARG A 123 -1.66 19.43 -9.76
N LEU A 124 -0.88 19.36 -8.68
CA LEU A 124 -1.34 18.95 -7.37
C LEU A 124 -1.30 20.17 -6.44
N ASP A 125 -2.47 20.63 -5.99
CA ASP A 125 -2.58 21.72 -5.03
C ASP A 125 -2.06 21.26 -3.66
N PRO A 126 -1.21 22.04 -2.96
CA PRO A 126 -0.85 21.77 -1.58
C PRO A 126 -2.04 21.54 -0.64
N GLU A 127 -3.17 22.22 -0.86
CA GLU A 127 -4.38 22.00 -0.07
C GLU A 127 -4.98 20.60 -0.30
N THR A 128 -4.80 20.02 -1.49
CA THR A 128 -5.19 18.65 -1.80
C THR A 128 -4.40 17.64 -0.96
N LEU A 129 -3.13 17.92 -0.63
CA LEU A 129 -2.29 17.04 0.17
C LEU A 129 -2.88 16.81 1.58
N LYS A 130 -3.57 17.80 2.14
CA LYS A 130 -4.21 17.71 3.46
C LYS A 130 -5.30 16.65 3.54
N ARG A 131 -5.78 16.12 2.40
CA ARG A 131 -6.85 15.12 2.32
C ARG A 131 -6.38 13.73 1.87
N HIS A 132 -5.09 13.48 2.07
CA HIS A 132 -4.39 12.24 1.74
C HIS A 132 -4.39 11.87 0.25
N LEU A 133 -3.39 11.09 -0.13
CA LEU A 133 -3.17 10.70 -1.51
C LEU A 133 -2.80 9.22 -1.58
N ALA A 134 -3.28 8.52 -2.61
CA ALA A 134 -2.81 7.17 -2.95
C ALA A 134 -2.07 7.18 -4.29
N VAL A 135 -0.89 6.57 -4.31
CA VAL A 135 -0.17 6.23 -5.55
C VAL A 135 -0.24 4.72 -5.75
N VAL A 136 -0.97 4.28 -6.76
CA VAL A 136 -1.26 2.86 -7.02
C VAL A 136 -0.59 2.40 -8.31
N GLY A 137 -0.20 1.13 -8.40
CA GLY A 137 0.37 0.57 -9.63
C GLY A 137 1.14 -0.74 -9.45
N SER A 138 1.34 -1.50 -10.52
CA SER A 138 2.19 -2.70 -10.52
C SER A 138 3.69 -2.33 -10.44
N THR A 139 4.55 -3.33 -10.22
CA THR A 139 6.02 -3.16 -10.20
C THR A 139 6.51 -2.55 -11.53
N GLY A 140 7.43 -1.59 -11.44
CA GLY A 140 7.99 -0.90 -12.61
C GLY A 140 7.02 0.08 -13.31
N ALA A 141 5.81 0.31 -12.80
CA ALA A 141 4.84 1.19 -13.47
C ALA A 141 5.15 2.70 -13.35
N GLY A 142 5.92 3.10 -12.33
CA GLY A 142 6.26 4.52 -12.07
C GLY A 142 5.81 5.06 -10.71
N LYS A 143 5.32 4.20 -9.80
CA LYS A 143 4.87 4.56 -8.45
C LYS A 143 5.92 5.34 -7.64
N SER A 144 7.07 4.73 -7.36
CA SER A 144 8.12 5.31 -6.51
C SER A 144 8.65 6.63 -7.07
N HIS A 145 8.76 6.72 -8.40
CA HIS A 145 9.14 7.98 -9.08
C HIS A 145 8.09 9.09 -8.85
N THR A 146 6.80 8.75 -8.93
CA THR A 146 5.71 9.70 -8.66
C THR A 146 5.71 10.13 -7.19
N ALA A 147 5.85 9.18 -6.27
CA ALA A 147 5.91 9.46 -4.84
C ALA A 147 7.13 10.32 -4.47
N ALA A 148 8.31 10.04 -5.03
CA ALA A 148 9.51 10.85 -4.84
C ALA A 148 9.34 12.27 -5.40
N ARG A 149 8.67 12.43 -6.55
CA ARG A 149 8.34 13.75 -7.10
C ARG A 149 7.40 14.53 -6.17
N ILE A 150 6.36 13.88 -5.65
CA ILE A 150 5.43 14.49 -4.67
C ILE A 150 6.20 14.92 -3.42
N ALA A 151 7.05 14.05 -2.86
CA ALA A 151 7.91 14.38 -1.72
C ALA A 151 8.82 15.59 -2.00
N ALA A 152 9.57 15.56 -3.10
CA ALA A 152 10.49 16.64 -3.48
C ALA A 152 9.77 17.98 -3.68
N CYS A 153 8.64 17.99 -4.39
CA CYS A 153 7.89 19.22 -4.63
C CYS A 153 7.21 19.75 -3.37
N SER A 154 6.74 18.87 -2.48
CA SER A 154 6.08 19.29 -1.23
C SER A 154 7.07 19.95 -0.27
N ALA A 155 8.31 19.46 -0.22
CA ALA A 155 9.38 20.13 0.53
C ALA A 155 9.61 21.57 0.03
N ARG A 156 9.68 21.77 -1.29
CA ARG A 156 9.84 23.12 -1.89
C ARG A 156 8.68 24.07 -1.58
N THR A 157 7.51 23.55 -1.23
CA THR A 157 6.34 24.33 -0.82
C THR A 157 6.20 24.45 0.70
N GLY A 158 7.26 24.14 1.47
CA GLY A 158 7.31 24.38 2.91
C GLY A 158 6.83 23.21 3.79
N TYR A 159 6.57 22.03 3.24
CA TYR A 159 6.29 20.86 4.07
C TYR A 159 7.57 20.30 4.69
N ALA A 160 7.47 19.81 5.93
CA ALA A 160 8.40 18.83 6.46
C ALA A 160 8.02 17.46 5.88
N VAL A 161 8.91 16.84 5.10
CA VAL A 161 8.57 15.60 4.39
C VAL A 161 9.31 14.42 5.00
N TYR A 162 8.57 13.35 5.30
CA TYR A 162 9.10 12.08 5.76
C TYR A 162 8.76 11.00 4.74
N VAL A 163 9.74 10.20 4.34
CA VAL A 163 9.54 9.06 3.44
C VAL A 163 9.90 7.79 4.20
N ILE A 164 8.92 6.93 4.47
CA ILE A 164 9.16 5.62 5.09
C ILE A 164 9.50 4.64 3.98
N ASP A 165 10.80 4.34 3.84
CA ASP A 165 11.37 3.61 2.72
C ASP A 165 11.59 2.13 3.06
N TRP A 166 10.72 1.28 2.51
CA TRP A 166 10.71 -0.17 2.73
C TRP A 166 11.74 -0.93 1.90
N HIS A 167 12.24 -0.34 0.80
CA HIS A 167 13.15 -1.00 -0.14
C HIS A 167 14.52 -0.31 -0.28
N GLY A 168 14.65 0.94 0.18
CA GLY A 168 15.90 1.72 0.10
C GLY A 168 16.08 2.44 -1.24
N GLU A 169 15.03 2.64 -2.01
CA GLU A 169 15.10 3.22 -3.37
C GLU A 169 15.03 4.76 -3.38
N TYR A 170 14.49 5.39 -2.33
CA TYR A 170 14.12 6.80 -2.39
C TYR A 170 15.31 7.75 -2.32
N ARG A 171 16.45 7.34 -1.73
CA ARG A 171 17.67 8.17 -1.71
C ARG A 171 18.11 8.54 -3.13
N GLY A 172 18.19 7.54 -4.02
CA GLY A 172 18.59 7.75 -5.41
C GLY A 172 17.56 8.58 -6.19
N LEU A 173 16.27 8.30 -5.99
CA LEU A 173 15.18 9.02 -6.65
C LEU A 173 15.15 10.50 -6.26
N LEU A 174 15.26 10.82 -4.97
CA LEU A 174 15.26 12.20 -4.47
C LEU A 174 16.52 12.97 -4.91
N SER A 175 17.68 12.32 -4.89
CA SER A 175 18.92 12.91 -5.41
C SER A 175 18.80 13.26 -6.90
N SER A 176 18.18 12.40 -7.71
CA SER A 176 17.93 12.68 -9.13
C SER A 176 17.00 13.87 -9.36
N LEU A 177 16.14 14.19 -8.38
CA LEU A 177 15.23 15.34 -8.37
C LEU A 177 15.88 16.62 -7.81
N GLY A 178 17.18 16.58 -7.48
CA GLY A 178 17.91 17.70 -6.90
C GLY A 178 17.50 18.00 -5.46
N VAL A 179 17.13 16.98 -4.68
CA VAL A 179 16.80 17.10 -3.26
C VAL A 179 17.76 16.25 -2.45
N GLU A 180 18.52 16.91 -1.56
CA GLU A 180 19.33 16.23 -0.56
C GLU A 180 18.45 15.81 0.61
N ALA A 181 18.31 14.50 0.81
CA ALA A 181 17.51 13.95 1.89
C ALA A 181 18.39 13.37 2.99
N ARG A 182 18.04 13.66 4.25
CA ARG A 182 18.67 13.02 5.41
C ARG A 182 18.08 11.62 5.57
N GLU A 183 18.91 10.58 5.50
CA GLU A 183 18.44 9.22 5.77
C GLU A 183 18.82 8.76 7.17
N GLU A 184 17.85 8.25 7.90
CA GLU A 184 18.02 7.76 9.27
C GLU A 184 17.11 6.58 9.59
N THR A 185 17.36 5.92 10.72
CA THR A 185 16.51 4.86 11.27
C THR A 185 16.33 5.12 12.76
N PRO A 186 15.61 6.20 13.14
CA PRO A 186 15.42 6.53 14.54
C PRO A 186 14.63 5.41 15.25
N PRO A 187 14.88 5.13 16.54
CA PRO A 187 14.07 4.21 17.31
C PRO A 187 12.59 4.66 17.32
N ALA A 188 11.67 3.77 16.98
CA ALA A 188 10.25 4.05 16.99
C ALA A 188 9.71 4.00 18.43
N PRO A 189 8.93 4.99 18.90
CA PRO A 189 8.43 5.00 20.27
C PRO A 189 7.34 3.94 20.46
N MET A 190 7.60 2.98 21.35
CA MET A 190 6.59 2.06 21.88
C MET A 190 5.94 2.58 23.17
N ALA A 191 6.59 3.50 23.87
CA ALA A 191 5.99 4.20 25.01
C ALA A 191 6.51 5.64 25.04
N GLY A 192 5.70 6.54 25.60
CA GLY A 192 6.04 7.96 25.68
C GLY A 192 6.03 8.66 24.32
N GLY A 193 6.75 9.78 24.21
CA GLY A 193 6.85 10.54 22.95
C GLY A 193 5.53 11.20 22.50
N GLY A 194 4.59 11.35 23.44
CA GLY A 194 3.23 11.81 23.17
C GLY A 194 2.28 10.73 22.63
N LEU A 195 2.76 9.50 22.38
CA LEU A 195 1.91 8.37 22.04
C LEU A 195 1.14 7.90 23.27
N SER A 196 -0.18 7.78 23.15
CA SER A 196 -1.00 7.27 24.25
C SER A 196 -0.73 5.77 24.48
N LEU A 197 -0.90 5.31 25.72
CA LEU A 197 -0.77 3.89 26.03
C LEU A 197 -1.79 3.04 25.23
N GLU A 198 -3.00 3.56 25.03
CA GLU A 198 -4.05 2.88 24.26
C GLU A 198 -3.64 2.68 22.79
N ASP A 199 -3.14 3.73 22.13
CA ASP A 199 -2.68 3.63 20.74
C ASP A 199 -1.50 2.67 20.62
N SER A 200 -0.58 2.69 21.58
CA SER A 200 0.55 1.76 21.57
C SER A 200 0.09 0.31 21.69
N ILE A 201 -0.80 0.02 22.64
CA ILE A 201 -1.30 -1.33 22.83
C ILE A 201 -2.10 -1.77 21.61
N SER A 202 -2.91 -0.89 21.00
CA SER A 202 -3.66 -1.18 19.79
C SER A 202 -2.73 -1.58 18.63
N ILE A 203 -1.65 -0.82 18.41
CA ILE A 203 -0.62 -1.15 17.39
C ILE A 203 0.03 -2.51 17.68
N ALA A 204 0.43 -2.75 18.94
CA ALA A 204 1.09 -3.99 19.32
C ALA A 204 0.15 -5.19 19.19
N GLU A 205 -1.08 -5.08 19.66
CA GLU A 205 -2.13 -6.11 19.59
C GLU A 205 -2.38 -6.52 18.15
N GLU A 206 -2.58 -5.53 17.27
CA GLU A 206 -2.91 -5.74 15.87
C GLU A 206 -1.76 -6.36 15.08
N VAL A 207 -0.51 -5.93 15.29
CA VAL A 207 0.62 -6.42 14.47
C VAL A 207 1.29 -7.67 15.05
N LEU A 208 1.28 -7.86 16.37
CA LEU A 208 1.81 -9.06 17.00
C LEU A 208 0.77 -10.17 17.15
N ASP A 209 -0.48 -9.95 16.71
CA ASP A 209 -1.61 -10.85 16.88
C ASP A 209 -1.77 -11.28 18.36
N LEU A 210 -1.85 -10.29 19.26
CA LEU A 210 -2.02 -10.55 20.69
C LEU A 210 -3.47 -10.92 21.00
N SER A 211 -3.68 -11.84 21.94
CA SER A 211 -5.00 -12.05 22.53
C SER A 211 -5.34 -10.91 23.51
N PRO A 212 -6.62 -10.68 23.85
CA PRO A 212 -7.00 -9.67 24.85
C PRO A 212 -6.27 -9.84 26.19
N GLN A 213 -6.02 -11.08 26.61
CA GLN A 213 -5.27 -11.38 27.84
C GLN A 213 -3.79 -11.02 27.71
N GLN A 214 -3.18 -11.27 26.54
CA GLN A 214 -1.79 -10.88 26.27
C GLN A 214 -1.64 -9.35 26.18
N ALA A 215 -2.61 -8.69 25.55
CA ALA A 215 -2.66 -7.23 25.49
C ALA A 215 -2.79 -6.62 26.89
N LEU A 216 -3.64 -7.17 27.77
CA LEU A 216 -3.75 -6.72 29.17
C LEU A 216 -2.43 -6.83 29.94
N LEU A 217 -1.72 -7.95 29.80
CA LEU A 217 -0.40 -8.11 30.40
C LEU A 217 0.60 -7.08 29.86
N LEU A 218 0.62 -6.86 28.54
CA LEU A 218 1.47 -5.83 27.93
C LEU A 218 1.09 -4.43 28.43
N THR A 219 -0.19 -4.13 28.57
CA THR A 219 -0.69 -2.86 29.13
C THR A 219 -0.14 -2.65 30.53
N ALA A 220 -0.18 -3.66 31.41
CA ALA A 220 0.33 -3.51 32.76
C ALA A 220 1.87 -3.29 32.78
N LEU A 221 2.62 -3.96 31.91
CA LEU A 221 4.06 -3.75 31.76
C LEU A 221 4.39 -2.35 31.25
N LEU A 222 3.72 -1.88 30.19
CA LEU A 222 3.95 -0.54 29.64
C LEU A 222 3.42 0.57 30.55
N ALA A 223 2.31 0.36 31.26
CA ALA A 223 1.81 1.28 32.27
C ALA A 223 2.83 1.46 33.40
N ALA A 224 3.42 0.36 33.89
CA ALA A 224 4.43 0.43 34.94
C ALA A 224 5.68 1.25 34.55
N LYS A 225 6.00 1.38 33.26
CA LYS A 225 7.05 2.28 32.75
C LYS A 225 6.69 3.76 32.93
N MET A 226 5.40 4.09 32.84
CA MET A 226 4.89 5.47 32.84
C MET A 226 4.49 5.97 34.24
N LEU A 227 4.42 5.09 35.23
CA LEU A 227 3.92 5.36 36.58
C LEU A 227 5.05 5.58 37.59
N ASP A 228 4.73 6.20 38.72
CA ASP A 228 5.65 6.22 39.86
C ASP A 228 5.87 4.82 40.44
N GLU A 229 6.87 4.66 41.31
CA GLU A 229 7.21 3.33 41.85
C GLU A 229 6.05 2.64 42.58
N ALA A 230 5.30 3.40 43.38
CA ALA A 230 4.24 2.84 44.20
C ALA A 230 3.03 2.44 43.34
N GLU A 231 2.73 3.23 42.31
CA GLU A 231 1.70 2.96 41.30
C GLU A 231 2.09 1.79 40.40
N ALA A 232 3.33 1.74 39.92
CA ALA A 232 3.85 0.64 39.12
C ALA A 232 3.77 -0.69 39.89
N VAL A 233 4.16 -0.70 41.18
CA VAL A 233 4.04 -1.88 42.04
C VAL A 233 2.57 -2.29 42.19
N ARG A 234 1.64 -1.34 42.38
CA ARG A 234 0.19 -1.65 42.45
C ARG A 234 -0.34 -2.23 41.13
N ALA A 235 0.03 -1.62 40.00
CA ALA A 235 -0.36 -2.06 38.67
C ALA A 235 0.16 -3.47 38.34
N LEU A 236 1.41 -3.77 38.70
CA LEU A 236 1.96 -5.12 38.52
C LEU A 236 1.35 -6.11 39.51
N SER A 237 1.05 -5.69 40.74
CA SER A 237 0.45 -6.56 41.75
C SER A 237 -0.93 -7.08 41.36
N SER A 238 -1.71 -6.31 40.59
CA SER A 238 -3.02 -6.76 40.08
C SER A 238 -2.90 -7.94 39.11
N ILE A 239 -1.75 -8.12 38.45
CA ILE A 239 -1.47 -9.29 37.62
C ILE A 239 -1.32 -10.55 38.49
N TYR A 240 -0.91 -10.40 39.75
CA TYR A 240 -0.64 -11.50 40.68
C TYR A 240 -1.73 -11.71 41.76
N SER A 241 -2.77 -10.84 41.81
CA SER A 241 -3.70 -10.76 42.95
C SER A 241 -4.71 -11.89 43.08
N GLU A 242 -4.87 -12.74 42.07
CA GLU A 242 -5.75 -13.93 42.15
C GLU A 242 -5.08 -15.13 42.85
N THR A 243 -3.86 -14.96 43.35
CA THR A 243 -3.10 -16.03 44.01
C THR A 243 -3.47 -16.08 45.50
N THR A 244 -3.63 -17.28 46.07
CA THR A 244 -3.89 -17.46 47.51
C THR A 244 -2.78 -16.78 48.35
N ALA A 245 -3.11 -16.29 49.55
CA ALA A 245 -2.17 -15.57 50.41
C ALA A 245 -0.85 -16.33 50.71
N ALA A 246 -0.86 -17.66 50.64
CA ALA A 246 0.32 -18.51 50.81
C ALA A 246 1.24 -18.58 49.56
N ALA A 247 0.76 -18.15 48.39
CA ALA A 247 1.46 -18.16 47.11
C ALA A 247 1.62 -16.75 46.50
N ALA A 248 1.21 -15.70 47.23
CA ALA A 248 1.44 -14.31 46.83
C ALA A 248 2.96 -14.02 46.78
N PRO A 249 3.44 -13.29 45.75
CA PRO A 249 4.86 -12.98 45.64
C PRO A 249 5.31 -12.06 46.76
N ALA A 250 6.54 -12.22 47.22
CA ALA A 250 7.15 -11.22 48.10
C ALA A 250 7.12 -9.86 47.41
N ARG A 251 6.61 -8.84 48.10
CA ARG A 251 6.51 -7.46 47.59
C ARG A 251 7.82 -6.97 46.96
N GLY A 252 8.96 -7.30 47.57
CA GLY A 252 10.29 -6.96 47.04
C GLY A 252 10.61 -7.56 45.67
N SER A 253 9.99 -8.67 45.27
CA SER A 253 10.14 -9.22 43.92
C SER A 253 9.39 -8.38 42.88
N ILE A 254 8.20 -7.88 43.24
CA ILE A 254 7.43 -6.97 42.37
C ILE A 254 8.16 -5.62 42.27
N GLU A 255 8.69 -5.10 43.38
CA GLU A 255 9.49 -3.86 43.39
C GLU A 255 10.71 -3.96 42.47
N ARG A 256 11.41 -5.12 42.46
CA ARG A 256 12.51 -5.35 41.51
C ARG A 256 12.04 -5.35 40.06
N ILE A 257 10.92 -6.00 39.73
CA ILE A 257 10.38 -5.99 38.36
C ILE A 257 9.97 -4.57 37.96
N ALA A 258 9.29 -3.84 38.84
CA ALA A 258 8.91 -2.45 38.61
C ALA A 258 10.14 -1.58 38.33
N ALA A 259 11.22 -1.74 39.09
CA ALA A 259 12.49 -1.05 38.83
C ALA A 259 13.05 -1.38 37.44
N ILE A 260 13.13 -2.66 37.06
CA ILE A 260 13.61 -3.08 35.73
C ILE A 260 12.76 -2.46 34.61
N ILE A 261 11.42 -2.44 34.76
CA ILE A 261 10.51 -1.85 33.77
C ILE A 261 10.71 -0.34 33.68
N ARG A 262 10.81 0.36 34.82
CA ARG A 262 11.01 1.82 34.82
C ARG A 262 12.35 2.22 34.21
N ASP A 263 13.38 1.40 34.38
CA ASP A 263 14.71 1.65 33.79
C ASP A 263 14.82 1.17 32.34
N ALA A 264 13.79 0.50 31.80
CA ALA A 264 13.81 -0.06 30.45
C ALA A 264 13.88 1.04 29.38
N ALA A 265 14.92 1.04 28.56
CA ALA A 265 15.11 2.04 27.52
C ALA A 265 14.46 1.64 26.18
N ASP A 266 14.36 0.34 25.91
CA ASP A 266 13.91 -0.21 24.64
C ASP A 266 13.13 -1.53 24.78
N ALA A 267 12.71 -2.10 23.64
CA ALA A 267 11.95 -3.35 23.63
C ALA A 267 12.75 -4.57 24.12
N HIS A 268 14.09 -4.54 24.11
CA HIS A 268 14.89 -5.61 24.70
C HIS A 268 14.80 -5.60 26.22
N ASP A 269 14.91 -4.42 26.83
CA ASP A 269 14.73 -4.28 28.27
C ASP A 269 13.31 -4.64 28.70
N LEU A 270 12.29 -4.26 27.90
CA LEU A 270 10.91 -4.68 28.11
C LEU A 270 10.76 -6.21 28.09
N PHE A 271 11.37 -6.88 27.10
CA PHE A 271 11.34 -8.34 27.01
C PHE A 271 12.00 -8.99 28.24
N ARG A 272 13.14 -8.45 28.69
CA ARG A 272 13.81 -8.93 29.90
C ARG A 272 12.94 -8.75 31.15
N ALA A 273 12.29 -7.60 31.27
CA ALA A 273 11.38 -7.33 32.38
C ALA A 273 10.18 -8.29 32.37
N ALA A 274 9.59 -8.51 31.19
CA ALA A 274 8.51 -9.47 30.99
C ALA A 274 8.95 -10.90 31.32
N LEU A 275 10.18 -11.28 30.97
CA LEU A 275 10.73 -12.60 31.29
C LEU A 275 10.90 -12.80 32.80
N GLU A 276 11.30 -11.76 33.52
CA GLU A 276 11.41 -11.82 34.98
C GLU A 276 10.03 -11.88 35.66
N ALA A 277 9.07 -11.09 35.16
CA ALA A 277 7.68 -11.16 35.59
C ALA A 277 7.07 -12.56 35.36
N TYR A 278 7.36 -13.17 34.21
CA TYR A 278 6.98 -14.54 33.90
C TYR A 278 7.61 -15.55 34.86
N ARG A 279 8.92 -15.48 35.12
CA ARG A 279 9.60 -16.40 36.04
C ARG A 279 9.02 -16.35 37.44
N LEU A 280 8.78 -15.14 37.95
CA LEU A 280 8.11 -14.94 39.23
C LEU A 280 6.72 -15.57 39.21
N ARG A 281 5.94 -15.36 38.15
CA ARG A 281 4.62 -15.96 38.02
C ARG A 281 4.69 -17.49 38.01
N MET A 282 5.62 -18.09 37.25
CA MET A 282 5.77 -19.54 37.16
C MET A 282 6.18 -20.19 38.49
N SER A 283 6.93 -19.48 39.34
CA SER A 283 7.25 -19.99 40.69
C SER A 283 6.03 -20.15 41.61
N GLN A 284 4.89 -19.56 41.23
CA GLN A 284 3.63 -19.66 41.96
C GLN A 284 2.73 -20.78 41.42
N ALA A 285 3.23 -21.58 40.48
CA ALA A 285 2.51 -22.69 39.85
C ALA A 285 1.09 -22.29 39.34
N PRO A 286 1.00 -21.31 38.42
CA PRO A 286 -0.27 -20.81 37.93
C PRO A 286 -1.01 -21.88 37.10
N PRO A 287 -2.33 -21.71 36.88
CA PRO A 287 -3.10 -22.60 36.02
C PRO A 287 -2.49 -22.71 34.62
N LYS A 288 -2.63 -23.89 33.98
CA LYS A 288 -2.07 -24.16 32.66
C LYS A 288 -2.44 -23.11 31.60
N GLY A 289 -3.69 -22.64 31.59
CA GLY A 289 -4.14 -21.61 30.65
C GLY A 289 -3.38 -20.30 30.80
N GLU A 290 -3.08 -19.88 32.04
CA GLU A 290 -2.32 -18.66 32.28
C GLU A 290 -0.83 -18.82 31.89
N THR A 291 -0.25 -19.99 32.16
CA THR A 291 1.10 -20.35 31.68
C THR A 291 1.21 -20.22 30.17
N GLU A 292 0.19 -20.67 29.43
CA GLU A 292 0.13 -20.55 27.98
C GLU A 292 0.04 -19.09 27.50
N VAL A 293 -0.75 -18.26 28.19
CA VAL A 293 -0.90 -16.82 27.90
C VAL A 293 0.44 -16.09 28.05
N TRP A 294 1.13 -16.27 29.18
CA TRP A 294 2.44 -15.65 29.40
C TRP A 294 3.50 -16.13 28.43
N ALA A 295 3.59 -17.45 28.23
CA ALA A 295 4.55 -18.03 27.30
C ALA A 295 4.30 -17.52 25.87
N ALA A 296 3.04 -17.35 25.48
CA ALA A 296 2.68 -16.76 24.20
C ALA A 296 3.08 -15.27 24.11
N LEU A 297 2.79 -14.46 25.13
CA LEU A 297 3.24 -13.07 25.17
C LEU A 297 4.76 -12.96 25.03
N LEU A 298 5.54 -13.78 25.76
CA LEU A 298 6.99 -13.79 25.64
C LEU A 298 7.46 -14.18 24.23
N ARG A 299 6.81 -15.13 23.56
CA ARG A 299 7.14 -15.44 22.16
C ARG A 299 6.90 -14.24 21.24
N ARG A 300 5.81 -13.49 21.44
CA ARG A 300 5.47 -12.30 20.65
C ARG A 300 6.44 -11.14 20.93
N LEU A 301 6.71 -10.83 22.19
CA LEU A 301 7.71 -9.83 22.58
C LEU A 301 9.12 -10.22 22.15
N GLY A 302 9.43 -11.52 22.15
CA GLY A 302 10.69 -12.04 21.62
C GLY A 302 10.90 -11.72 20.14
N MET A 303 9.83 -11.50 19.37
CA MET A 303 9.96 -11.07 17.97
C MET A 303 10.60 -9.68 17.83
N ILE A 304 10.47 -8.82 18.85
CA ILE A 304 10.95 -7.43 18.82
C ILE A 304 12.09 -7.16 19.81
N GLY A 305 12.20 -7.95 20.88
CA GLY A 305 13.08 -7.66 22.01
C GLY A 305 13.96 -8.81 22.48
N LEU A 306 13.96 -9.99 21.83
CA LEU A 306 14.83 -11.09 22.27
C LEU A 306 16.32 -10.72 22.19
N ASP A 307 16.70 -10.04 21.10
CA ASP A 307 18.07 -9.63 20.81
C ASP A 307 18.22 -8.10 20.95
N PRO A 308 19.26 -7.59 21.66
CA PRO A 308 19.47 -6.15 21.83
C PRO A 308 19.55 -5.36 20.53
N SER A 309 20.14 -5.94 19.47
CA SER A 309 20.29 -5.23 18.19
C SER A 309 18.96 -5.01 17.48
N THR A 310 17.95 -5.83 17.82
CA THR A 310 16.57 -5.71 17.36
C THR A 310 15.74 -4.82 18.29
N GLY A 311 15.93 -4.96 19.61
CA GLY A 311 15.22 -4.17 20.63
C GLY A 311 15.37 -2.66 20.44
N ARG A 312 16.59 -2.21 20.10
CA ARG A 312 16.91 -0.78 19.89
C ARG A 312 16.10 -0.08 18.80
N TYR A 313 15.42 -0.81 17.91
CA TYR A 313 14.53 -0.19 16.92
C TYR A 313 13.24 0.34 17.56
N PHE A 314 12.96 -0.04 18.80
CA PHE A 314 11.75 0.29 19.52
C PHE A 314 12.09 0.85 20.90
N THR A 315 11.90 2.15 21.10
CA THR A 315 12.26 2.83 22.35
C THR A 315 11.08 3.01 23.28
N LEU A 316 11.33 2.92 24.58
CA LEU A 316 10.40 3.32 25.65
C LEU A 316 10.75 4.70 26.24
N GLU A 317 11.85 5.29 25.77
CA GLU A 317 12.35 6.60 26.18
C GLU A 317 12.70 7.44 24.96
N PRO A 318 11.69 7.95 24.23
CA PRO A 318 11.92 8.76 23.05
C PRO A 318 12.44 10.14 23.44
N GLN A 319 13.72 10.23 23.81
CA GLN A 319 14.42 11.50 23.97
C GLN A 319 14.90 12.00 22.60
N GLY A 320 14.73 13.30 22.35
CA GLY A 320 15.35 13.95 21.20
C GLY A 320 14.79 13.58 19.82
N GLN A 321 13.52 13.18 19.72
CA GLN A 321 12.88 13.03 18.41
C GLN A 321 12.96 14.35 17.64
N THR A 322 13.55 14.30 16.43
CA THR A 322 13.74 15.48 15.60
C THR A 322 12.37 16.07 15.22
N GLU A 323 12.10 17.29 15.65
CA GLU A 323 10.89 18.00 15.28
C GLU A 323 10.79 18.20 13.76
N PRO A 324 9.57 18.18 13.18
CA PRO A 324 9.37 18.43 11.76
C PRO A 324 9.95 19.79 11.34
N ARG A 325 10.83 19.77 10.32
CA ARG A 325 11.46 20.98 9.77
C ARG A 325 10.89 21.30 8.39
N PRO A 326 10.17 22.42 8.21
CA PRO A 326 9.71 22.88 6.90
C PRO A 326 10.84 22.89 5.87
N GLY A 327 10.54 22.46 4.64
CA GLY A 327 11.51 22.52 3.55
C GLY A 327 12.51 21.36 3.50
N THR A 328 12.44 20.42 4.43
CA THR A 328 13.37 19.28 4.50
C THR A 328 12.71 17.98 4.06
N VAL A 329 13.52 17.06 3.53
CA VAL A 329 13.12 15.67 3.28
C VAL A 329 13.96 14.74 4.14
N THR A 330 13.29 13.92 4.96
CA THR A 330 13.89 12.89 5.79
C THR A 330 13.43 11.52 5.31
N ILE A 331 14.37 10.63 5.00
CA ILE A 331 14.09 9.23 4.67
C ILE A 331 14.22 8.41 5.95
N ILE A 332 13.12 7.77 6.35
CA ILE A 332 13.08 6.76 7.40
C ILE A 332 13.37 5.41 6.75
N ALA A 333 14.58 4.89 6.95
CA ALA A 333 15.08 3.68 6.32
C ALA A 333 14.52 2.39 6.97
N ALA A 334 13.22 2.14 6.78
CA ALA A 334 12.52 0.95 7.30
C ALA A 334 13.09 -0.37 6.74
N HIS A 335 13.69 -0.36 5.54
CA HIS A 335 14.37 -1.51 4.96
C HIS A 335 15.47 -2.10 5.85
N ARG A 336 16.09 -1.28 6.72
CA ARG A 336 17.13 -1.70 7.67
C ARG A 336 16.59 -2.47 8.88
N VAL A 337 15.30 -2.36 9.17
CA VAL A 337 14.64 -3.14 10.22
C VAL A 337 14.40 -4.55 9.69
N PRO A 338 14.98 -5.61 10.26
CA PRO A 338 14.87 -6.95 9.69
C PRO A 338 13.47 -7.53 9.92
N GLY A 339 12.91 -8.27 8.97
CA GLY A 339 11.66 -9.03 9.16
C GLY A 339 10.35 -8.22 9.02
N GLY A 340 9.36 -8.83 8.36
CA GLY A 340 8.11 -8.15 7.98
C GLY A 340 7.30 -7.61 9.16
N THR A 341 7.07 -8.41 10.20
CA THR A 341 6.30 -7.97 11.40
C THR A 341 6.96 -6.79 12.11
N ARG A 342 8.30 -6.81 12.25
CA ARG A 342 9.05 -5.71 12.86
C ARG A 342 8.98 -4.44 12.02
N ARG A 343 9.12 -4.53 10.70
CA ARG A 343 8.96 -3.38 9.80
C ARG A 343 7.55 -2.79 9.88
N LYS A 344 6.51 -3.61 9.99
CA LYS A 344 5.11 -3.15 10.16
C LYS A 344 4.94 -2.36 11.45
N LEU A 345 5.38 -2.91 12.59
CA LEU A 345 5.36 -2.22 13.89
C LEU A 345 6.14 -0.91 13.82
N TYR A 346 7.37 -0.97 13.33
CA TYR A 346 8.25 0.18 13.20
C TYR A 346 7.60 1.29 12.35
N THR A 347 7.00 0.92 11.23
CA THR A 347 6.29 1.85 10.34
C THR A 347 5.12 2.52 11.07
N LEU A 348 4.24 1.75 11.72
CA LEU A 348 3.06 2.32 12.41
C LEU A 348 3.45 3.25 13.58
N TYR A 349 4.37 2.81 14.43
CA TYR A 349 4.88 3.65 15.53
C TYR A 349 5.57 4.91 15.02
N THR A 350 6.32 4.83 13.92
CA THR A 350 6.98 6.00 13.34
C THR A 350 5.98 6.97 12.72
N ILE A 351 4.96 6.49 12.02
CA ILE A 351 3.88 7.34 11.48
C ILE A 351 3.18 8.06 12.64
N ALA A 352 2.79 7.33 13.69
CA ALA A 352 2.13 7.91 14.85
C ALA A 352 3.00 8.99 15.53
N ALA A 353 4.29 8.70 15.75
CA ALA A 353 5.23 9.64 16.35
C ALA A 353 5.38 10.94 15.53
N ILE A 354 5.57 10.81 14.20
CA ILE A 354 5.70 11.96 13.31
C ILE A 354 4.40 12.76 13.29
N HIS A 355 3.25 12.10 13.25
CA HIS A 355 1.94 12.74 13.29
C HIS A 355 1.73 13.55 14.57
N ILE A 356 2.08 12.98 15.73
CA ILE A 356 2.00 13.65 17.04
C ILE A 356 2.95 14.84 17.10
N ALA A 357 4.18 14.70 16.59
CA ALA A 357 5.15 15.80 16.54
C ALA A 357 4.69 16.94 15.61
N ALA A 358 4.10 16.61 14.46
CA ALA A 358 3.51 17.57 13.53
C ALA A 358 2.33 18.31 14.16
N ALA A 359 1.46 17.57 14.87
CA ALA A 359 0.35 18.13 15.63
C ALA A 359 0.81 19.13 16.70
N ARG A 360 1.84 18.77 17.48
CA ARG A 360 2.39 19.61 18.56
C ARG A 360 3.03 20.89 18.04
N THR A 361 3.75 20.82 16.92
CA THR A 361 4.48 21.98 16.35
C THR A 361 3.62 22.82 15.40
N GLY A 362 2.49 22.29 14.92
CA GLY A 362 1.66 22.94 13.89
C GLY A 362 2.27 22.91 12.49
N THR A 363 3.43 22.26 12.32
CA THR A 363 4.19 22.23 11.06
C THR A 363 3.48 21.42 9.99
N PRO A 364 3.23 21.99 8.79
CA PRO A 364 2.78 21.22 7.63
C PRO A 364 3.72 20.06 7.34
N THR A 365 3.22 18.84 7.51
CA THR A 365 4.03 17.63 7.43
C THR A 365 3.43 16.68 6.40
N LEU A 366 4.26 16.12 5.53
CA LEU A 366 3.86 15.07 4.58
C LEU A 366 4.57 13.77 4.94
N ILE A 367 3.81 12.71 5.16
CA ILE A 367 4.34 11.36 5.38
C ILE A 367 4.05 10.52 4.13
N VAL A 368 5.09 10.15 3.40
CA VAL A 368 5.02 9.20 2.28
C VAL A 368 5.35 7.82 2.82
N VAL A 369 4.40 6.89 2.70
CA VAL A 369 4.55 5.51 3.18
C VAL A 369 4.73 4.62 1.96
N ASP A 370 5.98 4.17 1.74
CA ASP A 370 6.25 3.18 0.71
C ASP A 370 5.70 1.81 1.11
N GLU A 371 5.27 1.02 0.13
CA GLU A 371 4.73 -0.32 0.36
C GLU A 371 3.64 -0.37 1.45
N ALA A 372 2.78 0.65 1.47
CA ALA A 372 1.74 0.85 2.47
C ALA A 372 0.73 -0.31 2.58
N HIS A 373 0.69 -1.19 1.58
CA HIS A 373 -0.14 -2.40 1.57
C HIS A 373 0.21 -3.34 2.74
N ASN A 374 1.42 -3.23 3.32
CA ASN A 374 1.85 -3.95 4.53
C ASN A 374 1.10 -3.52 5.79
N ILE A 375 0.56 -2.29 5.82
CA ILE A 375 -0.18 -1.71 6.95
C ILE A 375 -1.60 -1.30 6.56
N ALA A 376 -2.01 -1.49 5.30
CA ALA A 376 -3.27 -1.00 4.75
C ALA A 376 -4.53 -1.56 5.42
N ARG A 377 -4.42 -2.72 6.08
CA ARG A 377 -5.52 -3.38 6.81
C ARG A 377 -5.62 -2.99 8.28
N THR A 378 -4.71 -2.13 8.75
CA THR A 378 -4.61 -1.83 10.16
C THR A 378 -5.65 -0.78 10.56
N ARG A 379 -6.38 -1.03 11.65
CA ARG A 379 -7.30 -0.04 12.24
C ARG A 379 -6.55 1.21 12.67
N THR A 380 -5.30 1.01 13.14
CA THR A 380 -4.40 2.12 13.47
C THR A 380 -4.23 3.08 12.28
N LEU A 381 -3.98 2.56 11.07
CA LEU A 381 -3.84 3.42 9.89
C LEU A 381 -5.13 4.18 9.58
N GLU A 382 -6.30 3.54 9.72
CA GLU A 382 -7.60 4.19 9.51
C GLU A 382 -7.80 5.37 10.47
N HIS A 383 -7.47 5.18 11.75
CA HIS A 383 -7.57 6.22 12.78
C HIS A 383 -6.61 7.37 12.45
N ILE A 384 -5.35 7.06 12.13
CA ILE A 384 -4.36 8.06 11.73
C ILE A 384 -4.83 8.85 10.50
N LEU A 385 -5.37 8.19 9.47
CA LEU A 385 -5.91 8.88 8.29
C LEU A 385 -7.14 9.76 8.62
N SER A 386 -7.96 9.34 9.58
CA SER A 386 -9.11 10.14 10.01
C SER A 386 -8.66 11.41 10.78
N ASP A 387 -7.71 11.25 11.70
CA ASP A 387 -7.25 12.36 12.55
C ASP A 387 -6.24 13.28 11.85
N ALA A 388 -5.39 12.74 10.98
CA ALA A 388 -4.43 13.53 10.20
C ALA A 388 -5.12 14.58 9.32
N ARG A 389 -6.38 14.37 8.89
CA ARG A 389 -7.19 15.39 8.20
C ARG A 389 -7.48 16.63 9.03
N LYS A 390 -7.59 16.50 10.36
CA LYS A 390 -7.83 17.61 11.29
C LYS A 390 -6.54 18.38 11.61
N MET A 391 -5.40 17.72 11.41
CA MET A 391 -4.08 18.22 11.73
C MET A 391 -3.36 18.63 10.44
N ASN A 392 -2.28 19.41 10.53
CA ASN A 392 -1.48 19.79 9.35
C ASN A 392 -0.62 18.62 8.81
N THR A 393 -1.13 17.38 8.84
CA THR A 393 -0.44 16.16 8.39
C THR A 393 -1.10 15.58 7.14
N ALA A 394 -0.38 15.62 6.03
CA ALA A 394 -0.71 14.91 4.80
C ALA A 394 -0.09 13.50 4.83
N ILE A 395 -0.77 12.52 4.23
CA ILE A 395 -0.28 11.15 4.12
C ILE A 395 -0.43 10.70 2.68
N THR A 396 0.66 10.21 2.09
CA THR A 396 0.67 9.60 0.77
C THR A 396 0.97 8.11 0.90
N LEU A 397 0.01 7.26 0.53
CA LEU A 397 0.16 5.80 0.55
C LEU A 397 0.61 5.31 -0.82
N VAL A 398 1.74 4.61 -0.88
CA VAL A 398 2.22 3.97 -2.11
C VAL A 398 1.88 2.48 -2.07
N LEU A 399 1.05 2.04 -3.02
CA LEU A 399 0.37 0.74 -2.98
C LEU A 399 0.56 -0.03 -4.28
N HIS A 400 0.97 -1.30 -4.20
CA HIS A 400 0.90 -2.21 -5.34
C HIS A 400 -0.32 -3.14 -5.31
N THR A 401 -0.97 -3.27 -4.16
CA THR A 401 -2.17 -4.08 -3.96
C THR A 401 -3.28 -3.25 -3.30
N PRO A 402 -4.02 -2.43 -4.07
CA PRO A 402 -5.02 -1.51 -3.53
C PRO A 402 -6.17 -2.22 -2.82
N ARG A 403 -6.49 -3.48 -3.18
CA ARG A 403 -7.56 -4.27 -2.51
C ARG A 403 -7.28 -4.59 -1.02
N LEU A 404 -6.07 -4.31 -0.52
CA LEU A 404 -5.79 -4.45 0.91
C LEU A 404 -6.20 -3.21 1.71
N LEU A 405 -6.48 -2.07 1.07
CA LEU A 405 -7.09 -0.94 1.75
C LEU A 405 -8.51 -1.31 2.19
N THR A 406 -8.84 -0.95 3.42
CA THR A 406 -10.20 -1.05 3.91
C THR A 406 -11.07 0.04 3.29
N PRO A 407 -12.41 -0.14 3.23
CA PRO A 407 -13.31 0.90 2.74
C PRO A 407 -13.17 2.23 3.52
N GLN A 408 -12.93 2.15 4.83
CA GLN A 408 -12.76 3.32 5.69
C GLN A 408 -11.44 4.05 5.41
N ALA A 409 -10.33 3.33 5.20
CA ALA A 409 -9.07 3.95 4.77
C ALA A 409 -9.22 4.60 3.38
N ALA A 410 -9.84 3.89 2.42
CA ALA A 410 -10.05 4.40 1.07
C ALA A 410 -10.94 5.66 1.02
N ALA A 411 -12.00 5.70 1.82
CA ALA A 411 -12.86 6.88 1.96
C ALA A 411 -12.14 8.10 2.54
N ASN A 412 -11.01 7.88 3.23
CA ASN A 412 -10.15 8.94 3.72
C ASN A 412 -9.15 9.47 2.68
N ILE A 413 -9.10 8.90 1.48
CA ILE A 413 -8.18 9.29 0.41
C ILE A 413 -8.95 10.00 -0.70
N ASN A 414 -8.65 11.29 -0.87
CA ASN A 414 -9.36 12.10 -1.86
C ASN A 414 -8.69 12.13 -3.23
N THR A 415 -7.37 11.95 -3.27
CA THR A 415 -6.62 12.01 -4.52
C THR A 415 -5.97 10.66 -4.82
N TRP A 416 -6.17 10.16 -6.03
CA TRP A 416 -5.56 8.92 -6.48
C TRP A 416 -4.78 9.15 -7.75
N ILE A 417 -3.56 8.62 -7.77
CA ILE A 417 -2.69 8.55 -8.95
C ILE A 417 -2.44 7.08 -9.23
N ILE A 418 -3.13 6.55 -10.22
CA ILE A 418 -3.21 5.12 -10.51
C ILE A 418 -2.42 4.84 -11.79
N HIS A 419 -1.19 4.34 -11.63
CA HIS A 419 -0.37 3.82 -12.72
C HIS A 419 -0.93 2.50 -13.26
N ARG A 420 -0.24 1.91 -14.24
CA ARG A 420 -0.59 0.58 -14.77
C ARG A 420 -0.85 -0.45 -13.67
N VAL A 421 -2.03 -1.07 -13.70
CA VAL A 421 -2.43 -2.21 -12.85
C VAL A 421 -2.93 -3.33 -13.76
N THR A 422 -2.40 -4.54 -13.58
CA THR A 422 -2.73 -5.70 -14.45
C THR A 422 -3.62 -6.74 -13.80
N SER A 423 -3.73 -6.72 -12.47
CA SER A 423 -4.51 -7.68 -11.69
C SER A 423 -6.00 -7.34 -11.75
N ARG A 424 -6.83 -8.30 -12.16
CA ARG A 424 -8.29 -8.11 -12.26
C ARG A 424 -8.93 -7.79 -10.91
N ASP A 425 -8.46 -8.41 -9.83
CA ASP A 425 -9.00 -8.16 -8.48
C ASP A 425 -8.64 -6.76 -7.97
N ASP A 426 -7.45 -6.28 -8.31
CA ASP A 426 -7.03 -4.93 -7.94
C ASP A 426 -7.75 -3.86 -8.77
N ILE A 427 -8.01 -4.12 -10.05
CA ILE A 427 -8.83 -3.24 -10.90
C ILE A 427 -10.26 -3.17 -10.35
N ARG A 428 -10.87 -4.31 -10.03
CA ARG A 428 -12.20 -4.36 -9.40
C ARG A 428 -12.26 -3.56 -8.10
N ALA A 429 -11.22 -3.62 -7.26
CA ALA A 429 -11.17 -2.80 -6.06
C ALA A 429 -11.09 -1.29 -6.35
N LEU A 430 -10.47 -0.90 -7.47
CA LEU A 430 -10.35 0.49 -7.90
C LEU A 430 -11.61 1.05 -8.55
N GLU A 431 -12.54 0.21 -9.03
CA GLU A 431 -13.84 0.65 -9.56
C GLU A 431 -14.69 1.40 -8.50
N ALA A 432 -14.40 1.21 -7.21
CA ALA A 432 -15.03 1.96 -6.14
C ALA A 432 -14.63 3.46 -6.10
N VAL A 433 -13.48 3.81 -6.69
CA VAL A 433 -12.91 5.18 -6.68
C VAL A 433 -12.67 5.74 -8.09
N LEU A 434 -12.92 4.94 -9.12
CA LEU A 434 -12.64 5.27 -10.50
C LEU A 434 -13.79 4.81 -11.41
N PRO A 435 -14.26 5.66 -12.35
CA PRO A 435 -15.25 5.24 -13.34
C PRO A 435 -14.75 4.06 -14.20
N SER A 436 -15.66 3.16 -14.59
CA SER A 436 -15.34 1.89 -15.25
C SER A 436 -14.55 2.06 -16.55
N ASP A 437 -14.87 3.10 -17.33
CA ASP A 437 -14.20 3.47 -18.56
C ASP A 437 -12.71 3.83 -18.36
N TYR A 438 -12.32 4.36 -17.21
CA TYR A 438 -10.91 4.57 -16.85
C TYR A 438 -10.26 3.32 -16.25
N ALA A 439 -11.02 2.52 -15.49
CA ALA A 439 -10.52 1.27 -14.92
C ALA A 439 -10.09 0.28 -16.02
N GLU A 440 -10.84 0.22 -17.12
CA GLU A 440 -10.51 -0.59 -18.30
C GLU A 440 -9.19 -0.17 -19.00
N LEU A 441 -8.73 1.08 -18.80
CA LEU A 441 -7.48 1.59 -19.37
C LEU A 441 -6.25 1.12 -18.58
N LEU A 442 -6.41 0.83 -17.28
CA LEU A 442 -5.29 0.59 -16.36
C LEU A 442 -4.31 -0.48 -16.85
N PRO A 443 -4.73 -1.63 -17.42
CA PRO A 443 -3.79 -2.65 -17.91
C PRO A 443 -2.93 -2.18 -19.09
N ARG A 444 -3.40 -1.19 -19.85
CA ARG A 444 -2.81 -0.71 -21.11
C ARG A 444 -1.97 0.55 -20.94
N LEU A 445 -1.95 1.15 -19.75
CA LEU A 445 -1.17 2.36 -19.50
C LEU A 445 0.33 2.09 -19.69
N PRO A 446 1.06 2.93 -20.45
CA PRO A 446 2.51 2.83 -20.54
C PRO A 446 3.17 3.21 -19.21
N GLN A 447 4.43 2.84 -19.05
CA GLN A 447 5.22 3.24 -17.88
C GLN A 447 5.27 4.77 -17.76
N GLY A 448 5.08 5.29 -16.54
CA GLY A 448 5.04 6.72 -16.27
C GLY A 448 3.73 7.41 -16.67
N ALA A 449 2.77 6.69 -17.25
CA ALA A 449 1.41 7.17 -17.38
C ALA A 449 0.53 6.70 -16.21
N ALA A 450 -0.38 7.55 -15.78
CA ALA A 450 -1.29 7.28 -14.67
C ALA A 450 -2.65 7.95 -14.88
N VAL A 451 -3.71 7.32 -14.37
CA VAL A 451 -4.99 7.99 -14.17
C VAL A 451 -4.91 8.83 -12.90
N TYR A 452 -5.30 10.08 -13.00
CA TYR A 452 -5.35 11.04 -11.90
C TYR A 452 -6.79 11.42 -11.61
N THR A 453 -7.19 11.24 -10.35
CA THR A 453 -8.49 11.66 -9.84
C THR A 453 -8.28 12.47 -8.56
N THR A 454 -8.99 13.57 -8.44
CA THR A 454 -8.94 14.50 -7.31
C THR A 454 -10.29 15.23 -7.21
N PRO A 455 -10.74 15.68 -6.03
CA PRO A 455 -12.06 16.28 -5.86
C PRO A 455 -12.24 17.59 -6.62
N GLU A 456 -11.14 18.28 -6.93
CA GLU A 456 -11.17 19.54 -7.69
C GLU A 456 -11.37 19.32 -9.19
N ALA A 457 -11.05 18.13 -9.70
CA ALA A 457 -11.22 17.79 -11.10
C ALA A 457 -12.68 17.42 -11.39
N GLN A 458 -13.22 17.89 -12.52
CA GLN A 458 -14.58 17.53 -12.93
C GLN A 458 -14.66 16.07 -13.39
N GLU A 459 -13.59 15.58 -14.00
CA GLU A 459 -13.45 14.19 -14.46
C GLU A 459 -12.01 13.73 -14.21
N PRO A 460 -11.76 12.42 -14.05
CA PRO A 460 -10.41 11.88 -14.04
C PRO A 460 -9.63 12.24 -15.31
N ALA A 461 -8.31 12.16 -15.26
CA ALA A 461 -7.46 12.45 -16.40
C ALA A 461 -6.33 11.44 -16.52
N VAL A 462 -6.04 10.99 -17.75
CA VAL A 462 -4.82 10.21 -18.02
C VAL A 462 -3.66 11.18 -18.22
N LEU A 463 -2.68 11.10 -17.32
CA LEU A 463 -1.48 11.91 -17.29
C LEU A 463 -0.28 11.10 -17.76
N ARG A 464 0.70 11.77 -18.38
CA ARG A 464 2.11 11.37 -18.32
C ARG A 464 2.79 12.13 -17.19
N VAL A 465 3.22 11.42 -16.15
CA VAL A 465 3.91 12.01 -14.99
C VAL A 465 5.26 12.56 -15.45
N TYR A 466 5.61 13.74 -14.96
CA TYR A 466 6.88 14.37 -15.31
C TYR A 466 8.07 13.60 -14.72
N GLY A 467 9.16 13.52 -15.51
CA GLY A 467 10.47 13.01 -15.07
C GLY A 467 11.23 13.98 -14.16
N ALA A 468 12.46 13.60 -13.79
CA ALA A 468 13.28 14.35 -12.86
C ALA A 468 13.66 15.77 -13.31
N ALA A 469 13.80 16.01 -14.62
CA ALA A 469 14.19 17.30 -15.17
C ALA A 469 13.09 18.39 -15.12
N ALA A 470 11.82 18.00 -14.88
CA ALA A 470 10.74 18.98 -14.86
C ALA A 470 10.68 19.69 -13.50
N PRO A 471 10.55 21.03 -13.45
CA PRO A 471 10.51 21.73 -12.18
C PRO A 471 9.22 21.43 -11.43
N CYS A 472 9.26 21.61 -10.12
CA CYS A 472 8.06 21.87 -9.35
C CYS A 472 7.54 23.26 -9.78
#